data_AF-T1AAM8-F1
#
_entry.id   AF-T1AAM8-F1
#
_cell.length_a   1.000
_cell.length_b   1.000
_cell.length_c   1.000
_cell.angle_alpha   90.00
_cell.angle_beta   90.00
_cell.angle_gamma   90.00
#
_symmetry.space_group_name_H-M   'P 1'
#
loop_
_entity.id
_entity.type
_entity.pdbx_description
1 polymer ?
#
loop_
_entity_poly.entity_id
_entity_poly.type
_entity_poly.pdbx_seq_one_letter_code
_entity_poly.pdbx_strand_id
1 'polypeptide(L)'
;MSRNTKFQVDHGLTARMVTTMFLLGLVYAVAVAAALVAGAQIMLVVVIAAVFLVVQFFFSDRIALWSMKGEIVSPAQAPQLHAIV
;
A
#
# COMPACT_ATOMS: atom_id res chain seq x y z
N MET A 1 19.15 19.30 24.20
CA MET A 1 18.57 19.53 22.86
C MET A 1 17.17 18.92 22.82
N SER A 2 16.11 19.71 23.06
CA SER A 2 14.76 19.22 22.77
C SER A 2 14.56 19.25 21.26
N ARG A 3 14.35 18.07 20.67
CA ARG A 3 14.04 17.95 19.24
C ARG A 3 12.60 18.40 19.08
N ASN A 4 12.41 19.68 18.74
CA ASN A 4 11.10 20.25 18.48
C ASN A 4 10.61 19.76 17.11
N THR A 5 10.12 18.52 17.06
CA THR A 5 9.53 17.96 15.84
C THR A 5 8.13 18.53 15.68
N LYS A 6 7.84 19.14 14.53
CA LYS A 6 6.51 19.71 14.19
C LYS A 6 5.36 18.69 14.29
N PHE A 7 5.67 17.40 14.39
CA PHE A 7 4.70 16.32 14.53
C PHE A 7 4.63 15.88 15.99
N GLN A 8 3.42 15.96 16.57
CA GLN A 8 3.15 15.31 17.84
C GLN A 8 3.18 13.79 17.68
N VAL A 9 3.70 13.09 18.69
CA VAL A 9 3.70 11.63 18.71
C VAL A 9 2.26 11.15 18.93
N ASP A 10 1.65 10.59 17.89
CA ASP A 10 0.33 9.96 17.96
C ASP A 10 0.49 8.44 18.13
N HIS A 11 0.39 8.00 19.39
CA HIS A 11 0.47 6.58 19.75
C HIS A 11 -0.70 5.76 19.19
N GLY A 12 -1.89 6.36 19.05
CA GLY A 12 -3.07 5.68 18.50
C GLY A 12 -2.93 5.41 17.00
N LEU A 13 -2.47 6.41 16.26
CA LEU A 13 -2.13 6.26 14.84
C LEU A 13 -1.02 5.21 14.65
N THR A 14 0.04 5.29 15.45
CA THR A 14 1.16 4.34 15.40
C THR A 14 0.68 2.90 15.63
N ALA A 15 -0.13 2.66 16.66
CA ALA A 15 -0.67 1.33 16.95
C ALA A 15 -1.51 0.79 15.79
N ARG A 16 -2.36 1.63 15.18
CA ARG A 16 -3.17 1.24 14.01
C ARG A 16 -2.31 0.88 12.81
N MET A 17 -1.30 1.69 12.48
CA MET A 17 -0.39 1.42 11.37
C MET A 17 0.42 0.14 11.59
N VAL A 18 0.96 -0.07 12.80
CA VAL A 18 1.71 -1.29 13.12
C VAL A 18 0.79 -2.51 13.03
N THR A 19 -0.44 -2.41 13.55
CA THR A 19 -1.41 -3.50 13.48
C THR A 19 -1.75 -3.84 12.02
N THR A 20 -2.06 -2.85 11.18
CA THR A 20 -2.38 -3.11 9.76
C THR A 20 -1.21 -3.68 9.00
N MET A 21 0.02 -3.20 9.24
CA MET A 21 1.23 -3.75 8.63
C MET A 21 1.51 -5.19 9.08
N PHE A 22 1.33 -5.49 10.37
CA PHE A 22 1.45 -6.85 10.90
C PHE A 22 0.42 -7.79 10.28
N LEU A 23 -0.85 -7.40 10.27
CA LEU A 23 -1.92 -8.21 9.68
C LEU A 23 -1.70 -8.44 8.18
N LEU A 24 -1.24 -7.42 7.45
CA LEU A 24 -0.90 -7.55 6.03
C LEU A 24 0.25 -8.56 5.82
N GLY A 25 1.31 -8.47 6.63
CA GLY A 25 2.40 -9.44 6.60
C GLY A 25 1.93 -10.86 6.93
N LEU A 26 1.04 -11.01 7.92
CA LEU A 26 0.45 -12.29 8.31
C LEU A 26 -0.36 -12.90 7.16
N VAL A 27 -1.20 -12.10 6.48
CA VAL A 27 -1.97 -12.56 5.32
C VAL A 27 -1.05 -13.09 4.22
N TYR A 28 0.04 -12.39 3.91
CA TYR A 28 1.01 -12.87 2.92
C TYR A 28 1.73 -14.15 3.36
N ALA A 29 2.14 -14.24 4.62
CA ALA A 29 2.78 -15.45 5.15
C ALA A 29 1.84 -16.66 5.06
N VAL A 30 0.56 -16.49 5.42
CA VAL A 30 -0.45 -17.54 5.30
C VAL A 30 -0.66 -17.95 3.84
N ALA A 31 -0.75 -16.99 2.91
CA ALA A 31 -0.91 -17.30 1.49
C ALA A 31 0.27 -18.10 0.92
N VAL A 32 1.51 -17.70 1.26
CA VAL A 32 2.72 -18.44 0.85
C VAL A 32 2.75 -19.83 1.48
N ALA A 33 2.47 -19.95 2.78
CA ALA A 33 2.41 -21.24 3.47
C ALA A 33 1.36 -22.18 2.84
N ALA A 34 0.17 -21.66 2.54
CA ALA A 34 -0.89 -22.40 1.88
C ALA A 34 -0.46 -22.90 0.49
N ALA A 35 0.21 -22.06 -0.30
CA ALA A 35 0.74 -22.44 -1.61
C ALA A 35 1.76 -23.58 -1.50
N LEU A 36 2.68 -23.51 -0.53
CA LEU A 36 3.69 -24.54 -0.31
C LEU A 36 3.06 -25.88 0.15
N VAL A 37 2.08 -25.83 1.07
CA VAL A 37 1.34 -27.02 1.51
C VAL A 37 0.54 -27.64 0.37
N ALA A 38 0.02 -26.82 -0.54
CA ALA A 38 -0.65 -27.29 -1.77
C ALA A 38 0.32 -27.87 -2.83
N GLY A 39 1.62 -27.93 -2.54
CA GLY A 39 2.63 -28.49 -3.44
C GLY A 39 3.14 -27.51 -4.50
N ALA A 40 2.90 -26.20 -4.35
CA ALA A 40 3.44 -25.22 -5.28
C ALA A 40 4.97 -25.18 -5.21
N GLN A 41 5.62 -25.20 -6.37
CA GLN A 41 7.05 -25.02 -6.47
C GLN A 41 7.43 -23.59 -6.01
N ILE A 42 8.43 -23.47 -5.14
CA ILE A 42 8.85 -22.17 -4.59
C ILE A 42 9.20 -21.15 -5.68
N MET A 43 9.81 -21.60 -6.78
CA MET A 43 10.12 -20.73 -7.92
C MET A 43 8.87 -20.15 -8.56
N LEU A 44 7.79 -20.93 -8.67
CA LEU A 44 6.51 -20.44 -9.19
C LEU A 44 5.94 -19.35 -8.28
N VAL A 45 5.96 -19.56 -6.96
CA VAL A 45 5.50 -18.57 -5.98
C VAL A 45 6.28 -17.26 -6.09
N VAL A 46 7.61 -17.34 -6.20
CA VAL A 46 8.48 -16.17 -6.36
C VAL A 46 8.21 -15.43 -7.68
N VAL A 47 8.04 -16.15 -8.79
CA VAL A 47 7.72 -15.53 -10.08
C VAL A 47 6.38 -14.81 -10.03
N ILE A 48 5.35 -15.44 -9.46
CA ILE A 48 4.04 -14.80 -9.29
C ILE A 48 4.17 -13.55 -8.42
N ALA A 49 4.86 -13.65 -7.28
CA ALA A 49 5.09 -12.51 -6.39
C ALA A 49 5.83 -11.36 -7.09
N ALA A 50 6.85 -11.67 -7.91
CA ALA A 50 7.59 -10.68 -8.68
C ALA A 50 6.71 -9.98 -9.74
N VAL A 51 5.88 -10.74 -10.47
CA VAL A 51 4.91 -10.16 -11.43
C VAL A 51 3.92 -9.25 -10.71
N PHE A 52 3.34 -9.72 -9.59
CA PHE A 52 2.45 -8.91 -8.77
C PHE A 52 3.12 -7.64 -8.24
N LEU A 53 4.39 -7.72 -7.83
CA LEU A 53 5.15 -6.56 -7.38
C LEU A 53 5.32 -5.54 -8.52
N VAL A 54 5.72 -5.99 -9.70
CA VAL A 54 5.89 -5.12 -10.88
C VAL A 54 4.56 -4.46 -11.24
N VAL A 55 3.47 -5.23 -11.33
CA VAL A 55 2.14 -4.68 -11.64
C VAL A 55 1.72 -3.68 -10.57
N GLN A 56 1.82 -4.01 -9.28
CA GLN A 56 1.43 -3.09 -8.21
C GLN A 56 2.29 -1.83 -8.19
N PHE A 57 3.59 -1.93 -8.45
CA PHE A 57 4.50 -0.80 -8.42
C PHE A 57 4.21 0.20 -9.55
N PHE A 58 4.00 -0.28 -10.78
CA PHE A 58 3.74 0.61 -11.92
C PHE A 58 2.30 1.10 -12.01
N PHE A 59 1.34 0.37 -11.44
CA PHE A 59 -0.08 0.70 -11.50
C PHE A 59 -0.65 1.16 -10.15
N SER A 60 0.20 1.44 -9.14
CA SER A 60 -0.24 1.83 -7.80
C SER A 60 -1.23 2.99 -7.81
N ASP A 61 -0.96 4.02 -8.61
CA ASP A 61 -1.76 5.24 -8.64
C ASP A 61 -3.15 4.98 -9.22
N ARG A 62 -3.22 4.13 -10.25
CA ARG A 62 -4.50 3.73 -10.85
C ARG A 62 -5.30 2.84 -9.90
N ILE A 63 -4.64 1.90 -9.23
CA ILE A 63 -5.27 1.04 -8.22
C ILE A 63 -5.82 1.90 -7.07
N ALA A 64 -5.05 2.88 -6.60
CA ALA A 64 -5.48 3.83 -5.58
C ALA A 64 -6.70 4.64 -6.03
N LEU A 65 -6.65 5.25 -7.21
CA LEU A 65 -7.78 6.00 -7.79
C LEU A 65 -9.03 5.13 -7.91
N TRP A 66 -8.91 3.92 -8.46
CA TRP A 66 -10.04 2.99 -8.58
C TRP A 66 -10.61 2.57 -7.21
N SER A 67 -9.75 2.33 -6.22
CA SER A 67 -10.19 1.94 -4.87
C SER A 67 -11.02 3.03 -4.17
N MET A 68 -10.71 4.29 -4.47
CA MET A 68 -11.40 5.45 -3.90
C MET A 68 -12.53 5.97 -4.81
N LYS A 69 -12.74 5.36 -5.99
CA LYS A 69 -13.58 5.92 -7.07
C LYS A 69 -13.17 7.37 -7.44
N GLY A 70 -11.88 7.65 -7.38
CA GLY A 70 -11.29 8.94 -7.74
C GLY A 70 -11.04 9.04 -9.24
N GLU A 71 -11.17 10.25 -9.77
CA GLU A 71 -10.86 10.59 -11.16
C GLU A 71 -9.78 11.67 -11.22
N ILE A 72 -8.96 11.63 -12.28
CA ILE A 72 -7.94 12.66 -12.52
C ILE A 72 -8.63 13.88 -13.12
N VAL A 73 -8.58 15.02 -12.42
CA VAL A 73 -9.17 16.28 -12.86
C VAL A 73 -8.08 17.24 -13.34
N SER A 74 -8.32 17.89 -14.47
CA SER A 74 -7.47 18.96 -14.99
C SER A 74 -7.63 20.24 -14.17
N PRO A 75 -6.65 21.18 -14.24
CA PRO A 75 -6.77 22.48 -13.58
C PRO A 75 -8.02 23.27 -13.99
N ALA A 76 -8.50 23.09 -15.22
CA ALA A 76 -9.74 23.72 -15.69
C ALA A 76 -11.00 23.09 -15.05
N GLN A 77 -10.97 21.79 -14.73
CA GLN A 77 -12.08 21.07 -14.12
C GLN A 77 -12.18 21.33 -12.61
N ALA A 78 -11.05 21.54 -11.93
CA ALA A 78 -11.02 21.84 -10.49
C ALA A 78 -9.93 22.88 -10.14
N PRO A 79 -10.14 24.17 -10.51
CA PRO A 79 -9.14 25.23 -10.31
C PRO A 79 -8.82 25.45 -8.82
N GLN A 80 -9.83 25.32 -7.96
CA GLN A 80 -9.70 25.44 -6.51
C GLN A 80 -8.87 24.32 -5.85
N LEU A 81 -8.77 23.14 -6.45
CA LEU A 81 -7.86 22.07 -5.97
C LEU A 81 -6.40 22.32 -6.38
N HIS A 82 -6.20 23.02 -7.50
CA HIS A 82 -4.87 23.30 -8.07
C HIS A 82 -4.31 24.67 -7.66
N ALA A 83 -5.12 25.53 -7.03
CA ALA A 83 -4.72 26.85 -6.56
C ALA A 83 -4.11 26.85 -5.15
N ILE A 84 -4.20 25.73 -4.42
CA ILE A 84 -3.59 25.57 -3.09
C ILE A 84 -2.14 25.11 -3.31
N VAL A 85 -1.19 26.02 -3.11
CA VAL A 85 0.27 25.78 -3.16
C VAL A 85 0.88 26.10 -1.80
#